data_AF-A0ABD8B414-F1
#
_entry.id   AF-A0ABD8B414-F1
#
_cell.length_a   1.000
_cell.length_b   1.000
_cell.length_c   1.000
_cell.angle_alpha   90.00
_cell.angle_beta   90.00
_cell.angle_gamma   90.00
#
_symmetry.space_group_name_H-M   'P 1'
#
loop_
_entity.id
_entity.type
_entity.pdbx_description
1 polymer ?
#
loop_
_entity_poly.entity_id
_entity_poly.type
_entity_poly.pdbx_seq_one_letter_code
_entity_poly.pdbx_strand_id
1 'polypeptide(L)'
;MQVHADTSNLLRARITQLKDGSVPAGKSSSASPYPQLLRALNYDRLPPEISVAAAEALEQALCTRIGRERRIANPIVQKLLRGMAMALTQCLDYENEVRADFDEMMLQIILFCQSRQDAGVKELADRGNYLRDPDATEFDLQNDLWQWLAGNFPSCDLKTEVEGVATGRADIYAGFGTHRLIIEMKRHHGHLDKDAARKYCNQAGAYQNTNVKLGFLGTLEIVERSDPPASLEECVWYESFVPHGSQVTRHLVIFRVPGNLRSPSSLSPKTNKPKKKV
;
A
#
# COMPACT_ATOMS: atom_id res chain seq x y z
N MET A 1 3.70 -42.72 22.49
CA MET A 1 2.34 -42.65 21.93
C MET A 1 1.43 -41.74 22.76
N GLN A 2 1.44 -41.84 24.10
CA GLN A 2 0.67 -40.98 25.02
C GLN A 2 0.90 -39.47 24.81
N VAL A 3 2.16 -39.01 24.81
CA VAL A 3 2.53 -37.59 24.70
C VAL A 3 1.97 -36.91 23.44
N HIS A 4 1.99 -37.59 22.29
CA HIS A 4 1.44 -37.04 21.03
C HIS A 4 -0.09 -36.93 21.04
N ALA A 5 -0.78 -37.83 21.74
CA ALA A 5 -2.22 -37.76 21.91
C ALA A 5 -2.60 -36.55 22.79
N ASP A 6 -1.82 -36.29 23.84
CA ASP A 6 -2.02 -35.16 24.75
C ASP A 6 -1.78 -33.81 24.05
N THR A 7 -0.71 -33.70 23.24
CA THR A 7 -0.47 -32.52 22.38
C THR A 7 -1.64 -32.26 21.42
N SER A 8 -2.14 -33.30 20.75
CA SER A 8 -3.25 -33.18 19.79
C SER A 8 -4.55 -32.74 20.48
N ASN A 9 -4.84 -33.29 21.66
CA ASN A 9 -6.04 -32.94 22.42
C ASN A 9 -5.99 -31.48 22.89
N LEU A 10 -4.84 -31.02 23.38
CA LEU A 10 -4.62 -29.63 23.77
C LEU A 10 -4.88 -28.66 22.61
N LEU A 11 -4.29 -28.95 21.44
CA LEU A 11 -4.46 -28.13 20.24
C LEU A 11 -5.91 -28.12 19.75
N ARG A 12 -6.59 -29.28 19.74
CA ARG A 12 -8.00 -29.37 19.33
C ARG A 12 -8.92 -28.59 20.24
N ALA A 13 -8.76 -28.73 21.56
CA ALA A 13 -9.54 -27.97 22.53
C ALA A 13 -9.36 -26.46 22.32
N ARG A 14 -8.13 -26.01 22.06
CA ARG A 14 -7.85 -24.61 21.79
C ARG A 14 -8.48 -24.11 20.49
N ILE A 15 -8.43 -24.91 19.42
CA ILE A 15 -9.07 -24.58 18.14
C ILE A 15 -10.58 -24.40 18.33
N THR A 16 -11.24 -25.26 19.11
CA THR A 16 -12.67 -25.12 19.43
C THR A 16 -12.94 -23.82 20.19
N GLN A 17 -12.17 -23.52 21.23
CA GLN A 17 -12.32 -22.28 22.01
C GLN A 17 -12.18 -21.02 21.16
N LEU A 18 -11.23 -21.00 20.22
CA LEU A 18 -11.02 -19.87 19.30
C LEU A 18 -12.16 -19.74 18.29
N LYS A 19 -12.68 -20.86 17.76
CA LYS A 19 -13.81 -20.86 16.82
C LYS A 19 -15.11 -20.35 17.45
N ASP A 20 -15.35 -20.72 18.70
CA ASP A 20 -16.57 -20.37 19.42
C ASP A 20 -16.46 -18.97 20.08
N GLY A 21 -15.36 -18.25 19.86
CA GLY A 21 -15.12 -16.90 20.39
C GLY A 21 -14.95 -16.83 21.91
N SER A 22 -14.89 -17.98 22.58
CA SER A 22 -14.86 -18.11 24.05
C SER A 22 -13.60 -17.52 24.70
N VAL A 23 -12.48 -17.44 23.97
CA VAL A 23 -11.22 -16.90 24.46
C VAL A 23 -10.45 -16.21 23.32
N PRO A 24 -9.90 -15.00 23.52
CA PRO A 24 -9.08 -14.35 22.50
C PRO A 24 -7.72 -15.05 22.32
N ALA A 25 -7.06 -14.77 21.20
CA ALA A 25 -5.64 -15.08 21.03
C ALA A 25 -4.78 -14.25 22.00
N GLY A 26 -3.62 -14.78 22.39
CA GLY A 26 -2.70 -14.09 23.27
C GLY A 26 -1.93 -12.95 22.60
N LYS A 27 -1.12 -12.25 23.39
CA LYS A 27 -0.16 -11.27 22.88
C LYS A 27 1.08 -12.01 22.35
N SER A 28 1.60 -11.60 21.19
CA SER A 28 2.88 -12.13 20.73
C SER A 28 4.02 -11.53 21.54
N SER A 29 4.85 -12.37 22.15
CA SER A 29 6.13 -11.96 22.73
C SER A 29 7.26 -12.34 21.79
N SER A 30 8.01 -11.35 21.31
CA SER A 30 9.15 -11.51 20.40
C SER A 30 10.38 -12.17 21.06
N ALA A 31 10.37 -12.36 22.37
CA ALA A 31 11.47 -12.95 23.13
C ALA A 31 11.46 -14.50 23.13
N SER A 32 10.36 -15.13 22.71
CA SER A 32 10.25 -16.59 22.61
C SER A 32 10.75 -17.11 21.26
N PRO A 33 11.35 -18.31 21.19
CA PRO A 33 11.62 -18.99 19.91
C PRO A 33 10.34 -19.46 19.18
N TYR A 34 9.18 -19.47 19.86
CA TYR A 34 7.89 -19.91 19.30
C TYR A 34 6.78 -18.84 19.43
N PRO A 35 7.00 -17.61 18.93
CA PRO A 35 6.10 -16.49 19.19
C PRO A 35 4.70 -16.69 18.61
N GLN A 36 4.55 -17.32 17.45
CA GLN A 36 3.24 -17.52 16.82
C GLN A 36 2.45 -18.64 17.50
N LEU A 37 3.11 -19.73 17.87
CA LEU A 37 2.49 -20.84 18.60
C LEU A 37 2.00 -20.39 19.97
N LEU A 38 2.82 -19.67 20.73
CA LEU A 38 2.43 -19.15 22.04
C LEU A 38 1.28 -18.16 21.95
N ARG A 39 1.29 -17.29 20.93
CA ARG A 39 0.17 -16.38 20.65
C ARG A 39 -1.12 -17.15 20.38
N ALA A 40 -1.08 -18.20 19.54
CA ALA A 40 -2.24 -19.01 19.21
C ALA A 40 -2.78 -19.77 20.45
N LEU A 41 -1.88 -20.29 21.28
CA LEU A 41 -2.22 -20.98 22.52
C LEU A 41 -2.65 -20.03 23.64
N ASN A 42 -2.32 -18.74 23.55
CA ASN A 42 -2.44 -17.76 24.63
C ASN A 42 -1.68 -18.19 25.90
N TYR A 43 -0.43 -18.61 25.71
CA TYR A 43 0.48 -19.00 26.80
C TYR A 43 1.76 -18.18 26.76
N ASP A 44 2.34 -17.96 27.94
CA ASP A 44 3.63 -17.24 28.07
C ASP A 44 4.84 -18.16 27.84
N ARG A 45 4.64 -19.47 27.93
CA ARG A 45 5.68 -20.50 27.76
C ARG A 45 5.12 -21.77 27.14
N LEU A 46 6.00 -22.55 26.52
CA LEU A 46 5.61 -23.81 25.89
C LEU A 46 5.13 -24.81 26.96
N PRO A 47 3.95 -25.41 26.81
CA PRO A 47 3.49 -26.47 27.69
C PRO A 47 4.41 -27.70 27.62
N PRO A 48 4.68 -28.38 28.75
CA PRO A 48 5.56 -29.54 28.78
C PRO A 48 5.05 -30.73 27.94
N GLU A 49 3.76 -30.75 27.61
CA GLU A 49 3.12 -31.75 26.75
C GLU A 49 3.45 -31.56 25.26
N ILE A 50 4.01 -30.41 24.87
CA ILE A 50 4.43 -30.13 23.50
C ILE A 50 5.94 -30.36 23.40
N SER A 51 6.37 -31.35 22.62
CA SER A 51 7.79 -31.58 22.38
C SER A 51 8.41 -30.44 21.56
N VAL A 52 9.71 -30.22 21.73
CA VAL A 52 10.48 -29.20 21.00
C VAL A 52 10.31 -29.36 19.48
N ALA A 53 10.46 -30.58 18.95
CA ALA A 53 10.28 -30.85 17.53
C ALA A 53 8.84 -30.55 17.03
N ALA A 54 7.82 -30.82 17.86
CA ALA A 54 6.45 -30.45 17.51
C ALA A 54 6.24 -28.94 17.55
N ALA A 55 6.83 -28.24 18.53
CA ALA A 55 6.78 -26.79 18.63
C ALA A 55 7.45 -26.10 17.42
N GLU A 56 8.62 -26.57 16.99
CA GLU A 56 9.32 -26.07 15.80
C GLU A 56 8.49 -26.27 14.53
N ALA A 57 7.95 -27.47 14.31
CA ALA A 57 7.12 -27.75 13.13
C ALA A 57 5.84 -26.91 13.10
N LEU A 58 5.18 -26.74 14.26
CA LEU A 58 3.98 -25.92 14.39
C LEU A 58 4.29 -24.43 14.21
N GLU A 59 5.36 -23.92 14.79
CA GLU A 59 5.80 -22.54 14.61
C GLU A 59 6.11 -22.26 13.13
N GLN A 60 6.83 -23.15 12.46
CA GLN A 60 7.14 -23.03 11.03
C GLN A 60 5.87 -23.07 10.17
N ALA A 61 4.92 -23.96 10.49
CA ALA A 61 3.65 -24.05 9.80
C ALA A 61 2.79 -22.79 10.00
N LEU A 62 2.75 -22.25 11.22
CA LEU A 62 2.06 -20.99 11.55
C LEU A 62 2.71 -19.81 10.84
N CYS A 63 4.04 -19.67 10.89
CA CYS A 63 4.78 -18.65 10.15
C CYS A 63 4.53 -18.74 8.63
N THR A 64 4.52 -19.96 8.08
CA THR A 64 4.22 -20.19 6.66
C THR A 64 2.79 -19.82 6.32
N ARG A 65 1.82 -20.17 7.17
CA ARG A 65 0.40 -19.88 6.96
C ARG A 65 0.08 -18.40 7.09
N ILE A 66 0.55 -17.75 8.15
CA ILE A 66 0.46 -16.29 8.34
C ILE A 66 1.15 -15.59 7.17
N GLY A 67 2.33 -16.09 6.77
CA GLY A 67 3.03 -15.60 5.58
C GLY A 67 2.23 -15.77 4.30
N ARG A 68 1.49 -16.88 4.12
CA ARG A 68 0.61 -17.14 2.97
C ARG A 68 -0.65 -16.28 2.99
N GLU A 69 -1.29 -16.08 4.14
CA GLU A 69 -2.45 -15.19 4.30
C GLU A 69 -2.06 -13.73 4.03
N ARG A 70 -0.79 -13.36 4.27
CA ARG A 70 -0.20 -12.07 3.92
C ARG A 70 0.45 -12.02 2.53
N ARG A 71 0.44 -13.11 1.75
CA ARG A 71 1.00 -13.08 0.39
C ARG A 71 0.06 -12.31 -0.51
N ILE A 72 0.45 -11.06 -0.80
CA ILE A 72 -0.04 -10.34 -1.96
C ILE A 72 0.27 -11.17 -3.19
N ALA A 73 -0.75 -11.69 -3.88
CA ALA A 73 -0.55 -12.65 -4.97
C ALA A 73 0.28 -12.07 -6.14
N ASN A 74 0.25 -10.74 -6.32
CA ASN A 74 0.95 -10.06 -7.40
C ASN A 74 2.46 -9.91 -7.10
N PRO A 75 3.35 -10.55 -7.87
CA PRO A 75 4.80 -10.49 -7.64
C PRO A 75 5.38 -9.08 -7.87
N ILE A 76 4.76 -8.27 -8.72
CA ILE A 76 5.20 -6.89 -8.98
C ILE A 76 4.90 -6.01 -7.77
N VAL A 77 3.71 -6.13 -7.18
CA VAL A 77 3.36 -5.41 -5.94
C VAL A 77 4.33 -5.77 -4.82
N GLN A 78 4.65 -7.07 -4.65
CA GLN A 78 5.66 -7.49 -3.67
C GLN A 78 7.04 -6.90 -3.94
N LYS A 79 7.46 -6.86 -5.22
CA LYS A 79 8.76 -6.30 -5.61
C LYS A 79 8.82 -4.80 -5.29
N LEU A 80 7.77 -4.06 -5.61
CA LEU A 80 7.67 -2.62 -5.32
C LEU A 80 7.72 -2.35 -3.82
N LEU A 81 6.90 -3.04 -3.02
CA LEU A 81 6.90 -2.89 -1.56
C LEU A 81 8.26 -3.16 -0.94
N ARG A 82 8.93 -4.26 -1.32
CA ARG A 82 10.27 -4.56 -0.81
C ARG A 82 11.29 -3.52 -1.25
N GLY A 83 11.25 -3.10 -2.50
CA GLY A 83 12.17 -2.09 -3.03
C GLY A 83 12.03 -0.74 -2.34
N MET A 84 10.79 -0.29 -2.12
CA MET A 84 10.51 0.97 -1.43
C MET A 84 10.84 0.89 0.06
N ALA A 85 10.46 -0.19 0.75
CA ALA A 85 10.80 -0.40 2.16
C ALA A 85 12.32 -0.40 2.38
N MET A 86 13.09 -1.00 1.46
CA MET A 86 14.56 -0.93 1.50
C MET A 86 15.08 0.50 1.30
N ALA A 87 14.55 1.25 0.33
CA ALA A 87 14.96 2.64 0.09
C ALA A 87 14.64 3.56 1.28
N LEU A 88 13.50 3.35 1.93
CA LEU A 88 13.02 4.14 3.06
C LEU A 88 13.82 3.93 4.35
N THR A 89 14.63 2.87 4.45
CA THR A 89 15.55 2.69 5.60
C THR A 89 16.57 3.82 5.75
N GLN A 90 16.72 4.68 4.74
CA GLN A 90 17.51 5.91 4.81
C GLN A 90 16.85 7.01 5.65
N CYS A 91 15.54 6.92 5.93
CA CYS A 91 14.81 7.87 6.73
C CYS A 91 14.80 7.45 8.21
N LEU A 92 15.31 8.31 9.10
CA LEU A 92 15.35 8.03 10.54
C LEU A 92 13.95 7.88 11.17
N ASP A 93 12.93 8.52 10.60
CA ASP A 93 11.55 8.40 11.10
C ASP A 93 10.87 7.10 10.64
N TYR A 94 11.45 6.35 9.69
CA TYR A 94 10.87 5.12 9.14
C TYR A 94 11.19 3.91 10.05
N GLU A 95 10.66 3.94 11.27
CA GLU A 95 10.85 2.90 12.28
C GLU A 95 9.53 2.55 12.99
N ASN A 96 9.49 1.38 13.64
CA ASN A 96 8.41 0.96 14.54
C ASN A 96 7.00 1.15 13.95
N GLU A 97 6.12 1.86 14.65
CA GLU A 97 4.73 2.13 14.24
C GLU A 97 4.66 2.95 12.95
N VAL A 98 5.52 3.97 12.80
CA VAL A 98 5.58 4.79 11.58
C VAL A 98 5.88 3.92 10.37
N ARG A 99 6.82 2.98 10.50
CA ARG A 99 7.11 2.02 9.44
C ARG A 99 5.91 1.13 9.11
N ALA A 100 5.23 0.60 10.12
CA ALA A 100 4.08 -0.29 9.90
C ALA A 100 2.93 0.44 9.19
N ASP A 101 2.59 1.64 9.65
CA ASP A 101 1.52 2.45 9.08
C ASP A 101 1.87 2.97 7.67
N PHE A 102 3.13 3.37 7.45
CA PHE A 102 3.62 3.77 6.14
C PHE A 102 3.61 2.60 5.14
N ASP A 103 4.04 1.40 5.57
CA ASP A 103 4.06 0.21 4.72
C ASP A 103 2.65 -0.22 4.29
N GLU A 104 1.68 -0.15 5.21
CA GLU A 104 0.28 -0.42 4.89
C GLU A 104 -0.29 0.65 3.94
N MET A 105 -0.03 1.94 4.17
CA MET A 105 -0.47 3.00 3.26
C MET A 105 0.13 2.81 1.86
N MET A 106 1.42 2.49 1.79
CA MET A 106 2.13 2.21 0.55
C MET A 106 1.53 1.00 -0.18
N LEU A 107 1.16 -0.06 0.53
CA LEU A 107 0.44 -1.20 -0.03
C LEU A 107 -0.89 -0.75 -0.65
N GLN A 108 -1.69 0.02 0.07
CA GLN A 108 -2.97 0.51 -0.44
C GLN A 108 -2.81 1.39 -1.68
N ILE A 109 -1.79 2.24 -1.73
CA ILE A 109 -1.48 3.08 -2.90
C ILE A 109 -1.05 2.24 -4.10
N ILE A 110 -0.21 1.22 -3.91
CA ILE A 110 0.22 0.35 -5.01
C ILE A 110 -0.96 -0.46 -5.55
N LEU A 111 -1.81 -1.01 -4.67
CA LEU A 111 -3.02 -1.73 -5.06
C LEU A 111 -4.03 -0.80 -5.77
N PHE A 112 -4.14 0.45 -5.34
CA PHE A 112 -4.92 1.47 -6.03
C PHE A 112 -4.40 1.70 -7.46
N CYS A 113 -3.09 1.94 -7.62
CA CYS A 113 -2.46 2.14 -8.93
C CYS A 113 -2.70 0.92 -9.84
N GLN A 114 -2.53 -0.29 -9.30
CA GLN A 114 -2.83 -1.53 -10.02
C GLN A 114 -4.30 -1.56 -10.45
N SER A 115 -5.24 -1.33 -9.51
CA SER A 115 -6.67 -1.37 -9.79
C SER A 115 -7.08 -0.39 -10.89
N ARG A 116 -6.52 0.82 -10.91
CA ARG A 116 -6.86 1.83 -11.93
C ARG A 116 -6.29 1.54 -13.31
N GLN A 117 -5.22 0.75 -13.40
CA GLN A 117 -4.70 0.27 -14.68
C GLN A 117 -5.40 -1.00 -15.18
N ASP A 118 -5.74 -1.93 -14.27
CA ASP A 118 -6.36 -3.21 -14.62
C ASP A 118 -7.86 -3.09 -14.90
N ALA A 119 -8.57 -2.22 -14.15
CA ALA A 119 -10.02 -2.27 -14.13
C ALA A 119 -10.67 -1.66 -15.39
N GLY A 120 -11.65 -2.40 -15.92
CA GLY A 120 -12.48 -1.95 -17.02
C GLY A 120 -13.44 -0.82 -16.61
N VAL A 121 -13.96 -0.08 -17.59
CA VAL A 121 -15.00 0.97 -17.37
C VAL A 121 -16.16 0.46 -16.51
N LYS A 122 -16.62 -0.77 -16.76
CA LYS A 122 -17.75 -1.38 -16.04
C LYS A 122 -17.44 -1.70 -14.58
N GLU A 123 -16.19 -1.99 -14.24
CA GLU A 123 -15.80 -2.40 -12.89
C GLU A 123 -15.62 -1.18 -11.98
N LEU A 124 -15.10 -0.09 -12.52
CA LEU A 124 -14.97 1.17 -11.80
C LEU A 124 -16.27 2.00 -11.79
N ALA A 125 -17.16 1.75 -12.74
CA ALA A 125 -18.34 2.57 -13.01
C ALA A 125 -17.94 4.06 -13.09
N ASP A 126 -18.77 4.96 -12.56
CA ASP A 126 -18.54 6.40 -12.67
C ASP A 126 -17.23 6.88 -12.03
N ARG A 127 -16.71 6.13 -11.03
CA ARG A 127 -15.44 6.46 -10.35
C ARG A 127 -14.23 6.35 -11.29
N GLY A 128 -14.33 5.58 -12.37
CA GLY A 128 -13.25 5.41 -13.35
C GLY A 128 -13.35 6.33 -14.56
N ASN A 129 -14.35 7.22 -14.63
CA ASN A 129 -14.59 8.05 -15.81
C ASN A 129 -13.42 9.02 -16.06
N TYR A 130 -12.90 9.65 -15.01
CA TYR A 130 -11.78 10.59 -15.10
C TYR A 130 -10.51 9.96 -15.71
N LEU A 131 -10.33 8.64 -15.56
CA LEU A 131 -9.18 7.96 -16.16
C LEU A 131 -9.19 7.98 -17.69
N ARG A 132 -10.32 8.32 -18.33
CA ARG A 132 -10.48 8.39 -19.79
C ARG A 132 -10.85 9.79 -20.27
N ASP A 133 -10.81 10.76 -19.37
CA ASP A 133 -11.09 12.16 -19.65
C ASP A 133 -9.75 12.91 -19.81
N PRO A 134 -9.47 13.52 -20.98
CA PRO A 134 -8.26 14.32 -21.18
C PRO A 134 -8.24 15.60 -20.33
N ASP A 135 -9.39 16.05 -19.84
CA ASP A 135 -9.53 17.26 -19.02
C ASP A 135 -9.62 16.96 -17.52
N ALA A 136 -9.54 15.68 -17.13
CA ALA A 136 -9.53 15.23 -15.74
C ALA A 136 -8.52 16.01 -14.89
N THR A 137 -8.90 16.26 -13.64
CA THR A 137 -8.16 17.13 -12.72
C THR A 137 -7.46 16.32 -11.63
N GLU A 138 -6.56 16.98 -10.88
CA GLU A 138 -5.97 16.36 -9.69
C GLU A 138 -7.00 16.07 -8.60
N PHE A 139 -8.10 16.83 -8.56
CA PHE A 139 -9.20 16.62 -7.61
C PHE A 139 -9.96 15.31 -7.90
N ASP A 140 -10.11 14.93 -9.18
CA ASP A 140 -10.74 13.65 -9.54
C ASP A 140 -9.92 12.47 -9.00
N LEU A 141 -8.60 12.53 -9.18
CA LEU A 141 -7.68 11.53 -8.63
C LEU A 141 -7.66 11.54 -7.09
N GLN A 142 -7.67 12.73 -6.47
CA GLN A 142 -7.72 12.89 -5.01
C GLN A 142 -8.99 12.25 -4.42
N ASN A 143 -10.16 12.54 -4.99
CA ASN A 143 -11.44 12.00 -4.52
C ASN A 143 -11.48 10.47 -4.68
N ASP A 144 -11.01 9.94 -5.80
CA ASP A 144 -10.95 8.50 -6.04
C ASP A 144 -10.00 7.79 -5.05
N LEU A 145 -8.81 8.33 -4.83
CA LEU A 145 -7.85 7.78 -3.87
C LEU A 145 -8.39 7.86 -2.44
N TRP A 146 -9.01 8.98 -2.05
CA TRP A 146 -9.62 9.11 -0.72
C TRP A 146 -10.72 8.06 -0.52
N GLN A 147 -11.63 7.86 -1.49
CA GLN A 147 -12.66 6.84 -1.40
C GLN A 147 -12.07 5.42 -1.31
N TRP A 148 -11.01 5.14 -2.06
CA TRP A 148 -10.29 3.87 -1.97
C TRP A 148 -9.73 3.65 -0.56
N LEU A 149 -9.01 4.63 -0.03
CA LEU A 149 -8.37 4.53 1.28
C LEU A 149 -9.41 4.45 2.41
N ALA A 150 -10.49 5.24 2.35
CA ALA A 150 -11.58 5.18 3.32
C ALA A 150 -12.25 3.80 3.37
N GLY A 151 -12.35 3.11 2.21
CA GLY A 151 -12.91 1.76 2.13
C GLY A 151 -11.97 0.64 2.54
N ASN A 152 -10.65 0.82 2.38
CA ASN A 152 -9.67 -0.25 2.56
C ASN A 152 -8.69 -0.05 3.73
N PHE A 153 -8.68 1.13 4.37
CA PHE A 153 -7.78 1.45 5.46
C PHE A 153 -8.50 2.13 6.64
N PRO A 154 -9.43 1.43 7.32
CA PRO A 154 -10.31 2.02 8.33
C PRO A 154 -9.61 2.42 9.64
N SER A 155 -8.37 1.98 9.87
CA SER A 155 -7.60 2.31 11.07
C SER A 155 -6.91 3.68 11.01
N CYS A 156 -7.01 4.38 9.87
CA CYS A 156 -6.43 5.70 9.67
C CYS A 156 -7.50 6.81 9.76
N ASP A 157 -7.20 7.90 10.47
CA ASP A 157 -8.02 9.13 10.43
C ASP A 157 -7.79 9.85 9.10
N LEU A 158 -8.61 9.52 8.10
CA LEU A 158 -8.51 10.06 6.75
C LEU A 158 -9.39 11.31 6.58
N LYS A 159 -8.75 12.40 6.14
CA LYS A 159 -9.42 13.67 5.84
C LYS A 159 -8.93 14.21 4.50
N THR A 160 -9.78 14.97 3.82
CA THR A 160 -9.42 15.72 2.61
C THR A 160 -9.43 17.21 2.89
N GLU A 161 -8.62 17.95 2.12
CA GLU A 161 -8.63 19.41 2.11
C GLU A 161 -8.44 20.05 3.50
N VAL A 162 -7.56 19.48 4.31
CA VAL A 162 -7.33 19.96 5.68
C VAL A 162 -6.50 21.24 5.65
N GLU A 163 -7.11 22.36 6.03
CA GLU A 163 -6.44 23.65 6.20
C GLU A 163 -5.53 23.67 7.44
N GLY A 164 -4.53 24.57 7.42
CA GLY A 164 -3.65 24.83 8.56
C GLY A 164 -2.51 23.82 8.72
N VAL A 165 -2.36 22.85 7.82
CA VAL A 165 -1.21 21.95 7.78
C VAL A 165 -0.06 22.65 7.06
N ALA A 166 1.03 22.94 7.78
CA ALA A 166 2.19 23.67 7.27
C ALA A 166 1.83 24.99 6.56
N THR A 167 0.82 25.72 7.06
CA THR A 167 0.25 26.96 6.48
C THR A 167 -0.46 26.80 5.13
N GLY A 168 -0.65 25.57 4.66
CA GLY A 168 -1.36 25.25 3.42
C GLY A 168 -2.57 24.34 3.65
N ARG A 169 -3.06 23.77 2.54
CA ARG A 169 -4.18 22.83 2.49
C ARG A 169 -3.66 21.48 1.99
N ALA A 170 -3.65 20.48 2.87
CA ALA A 170 -3.23 19.14 2.50
C ALA A 170 -4.34 18.45 1.69
N ASP A 171 -3.99 17.85 0.55
CA ASP A 171 -4.98 17.19 -0.32
C ASP A 171 -5.58 15.96 0.36
N ILE A 172 -4.74 15.05 0.88
CA ILE A 172 -5.16 13.95 1.75
C ILE A 172 -4.28 13.92 2.99
N TYR A 173 -4.94 13.94 4.14
CA TYR A 173 -4.36 13.79 5.46
C TYR A 173 -4.68 12.39 6.00
N ALA A 174 -3.65 11.69 6.49
CA ALA A 174 -3.75 10.39 7.13
C ALA A 174 -3.16 10.46 8.55
N GLY A 175 -4.02 10.41 9.58
CA GLY A 175 -3.63 10.49 10.98
C GLY A 175 -3.59 9.13 11.69
N PHE A 176 -2.52 8.90 12.46
CA PHE A 176 -2.29 7.66 13.22
C PHE A 176 -2.11 7.94 14.73
N GLY A 177 -2.64 9.06 15.21
CA GLY A 177 -2.50 9.52 16.60
C GLY A 177 -1.15 10.18 16.89
N THR A 178 -0.04 9.44 16.78
CA THR A 178 1.32 9.96 17.12
C THR A 178 2.00 10.65 15.95
N HIS A 179 1.69 10.23 14.74
CA HIS A 179 2.25 10.76 13.50
C HIS A 179 1.15 10.92 12.45
N ARG A 180 1.51 11.60 11.36
CA ARG A 180 0.63 11.78 10.21
C ARG A 180 1.41 11.64 8.91
N LEU A 181 0.74 11.17 7.89
CA LEU A 181 1.24 11.13 6.52
C LEU A 181 0.37 12.05 5.67
N ILE A 182 1.01 12.78 4.76
CA ILE A 182 0.33 13.62 3.78
C ILE A 182 0.57 13.04 2.40
N ILE A 183 -0.49 13.02 1.60
CA ILE A 183 -0.44 12.71 0.17
C ILE A 183 -0.77 14.01 -0.57
N GLU A 184 0.24 14.57 -1.22
CA GLU A 184 0.07 15.71 -2.13
C GLU A 184 -0.33 15.19 -3.52
N MET A 185 -1.32 15.81 -4.15
CA MET A 185 -1.86 15.40 -5.43
C MET A 185 -1.53 16.44 -6.50
N LYS A 186 -1.20 15.96 -7.70
CA LYS A 186 -0.90 16.80 -8.86
C LYS A 186 -1.55 16.27 -10.12
N ARG A 187 -1.74 17.17 -11.09
CA ARG A 187 -1.92 16.81 -12.50
C ARG A 187 -0.70 17.19 -13.31
N HIS A 188 -0.30 16.31 -14.22
CA HIS A 188 0.78 16.56 -15.16
C HIS A 188 0.31 16.28 -16.60
N HIS A 189 0.48 17.27 -17.48
CA HIS A 189 0.28 17.08 -18.92
C HIS A 189 1.61 16.69 -19.57
N GLY A 190 1.59 15.62 -20.35
CA GLY A 190 2.81 15.02 -20.90
C GLY A 190 3.32 13.85 -20.06
N HIS A 191 4.41 13.24 -20.51
CA HIS A 191 4.96 12.06 -19.85
C HIS A 191 5.62 12.47 -18.52
N LEU A 192 5.19 11.83 -17.42
CA LEU A 192 5.73 12.11 -16.10
C LEU A 192 6.86 11.14 -15.77
N ASP A 193 8.09 11.56 -15.99
CA ASP A 193 9.28 10.87 -15.49
C ASP A 193 9.72 11.40 -14.10
N LYS A 194 10.83 10.86 -13.60
CA LYS A 194 11.38 11.25 -12.29
C LYS A 194 11.79 12.72 -12.24
N ASP A 195 12.36 13.25 -13.32
CA ASP A 195 12.83 14.64 -13.37
C ASP A 195 11.66 15.63 -13.45
N ALA A 196 10.60 15.28 -14.18
CA ALA A 196 9.35 16.02 -14.20
C ALA A 196 8.69 16.04 -12.82
N ALA A 197 8.65 14.90 -12.12
CA ALA A 197 8.05 14.80 -10.79
C ALA A 197 8.79 15.60 -9.71
N ARG A 198 10.12 15.76 -9.83
CA ARG A 198 10.93 16.57 -8.90
C ARG A 198 10.46 18.00 -8.74
N LYS A 199 9.78 18.56 -9.75
CA LYS A 199 9.19 19.90 -9.72
C LYS A 199 8.13 20.05 -8.61
N TYR A 200 7.51 18.96 -8.20
CA TYR A 200 6.45 18.95 -7.19
C TYR A 200 6.93 18.53 -5.79
N CYS A 201 8.14 17.98 -5.67
CA CYS A 201 8.68 17.45 -4.41
C CYS A 201 8.75 18.51 -3.30
N ASN A 202 9.14 19.75 -3.61
CA ASN A 202 9.19 20.83 -2.61
C ASN A 202 7.82 21.11 -2.00
N GLN A 203 6.74 21.05 -2.78
CA GLN A 203 5.38 21.26 -2.29
C GLN A 203 4.95 20.11 -1.38
N ALA A 204 5.15 18.86 -1.81
CA ALA A 204 4.84 17.68 -1.00
C ALA A 204 5.65 17.63 0.31
N GLY A 205 6.94 17.98 0.26
CA GLY A 205 7.81 17.98 1.43
C GLY A 205 7.53 19.10 2.44
N ALA A 206 6.81 20.16 2.05
CA ALA A 206 6.49 21.26 2.96
C ALA A 206 5.68 20.79 4.18
N TYR A 207 4.84 19.78 4.01
CA TYR A 207 4.01 19.24 5.09
C TYR A 207 4.76 18.41 6.12
N GLN A 208 5.99 17.99 5.81
CA GLN A 208 6.83 17.19 6.68
C GLN A 208 7.55 18.04 7.73
N ASN A 209 7.40 19.38 7.73
CA ASN A 209 8.17 20.27 8.60
C ASN A 209 8.00 19.98 10.10
N THR A 210 6.76 19.73 10.54
CA THR A 210 6.45 19.57 11.98
C THR A 210 6.07 18.14 12.37
N ASN A 211 6.32 17.16 11.50
CA ASN A 211 6.02 15.74 11.74
C ASN A 211 7.08 14.86 11.05
N VAL A 212 6.80 13.57 10.86
CA VAL A 212 7.73 12.64 10.21
C VAL A 212 8.20 13.16 8.84
N LYS A 213 9.44 12.85 8.46
CA LYS A 213 10.08 13.24 7.19
C LYS A 213 9.68 12.34 6.01
N LEU A 214 8.47 11.78 6.08
CA LEU A 214 7.87 10.81 5.17
C LEU A 214 6.57 11.36 4.61
N GLY A 215 6.27 11.02 3.36
CA GLY A 215 5.02 11.39 2.71
C GLY A 215 4.90 10.81 1.31
N PHE A 216 3.82 11.17 0.63
CA PHE A 216 3.53 10.70 -0.72
C PHE A 216 3.27 11.87 -1.66
N LEU A 217 3.60 11.65 -2.94
CA LEU A 217 3.23 12.54 -4.04
C LEU A 217 2.51 11.70 -5.10
N GLY A 218 1.21 11.92 -5.24
CA GLY A 218 0.39 11.32 -6.29
C GLY A 218 0.29 12.23 -7.50
N THR A 219 0.39 11.69 -8.70
CA THR A 219 0.21 12.50 -9.92
C THR A 219 -0.66 11.81 -10.97
N LEU A 220 -1.69 12.51 -11.45
CA LEU A 220 -2.46 12.13 -12.62
C LEU A 220 -1.68 12.50 -13.88
N GLU A 221 -1.23 11.49 -14.63
CA GLU A 221 -0.51 11.68 -15.88
C GLU A 221 -1.48 11.72 -17.07
N ILE A 222 -1.63 12.90 -17.67
CA ILE A 222 -2.46 13.13 -18.86
C ILE A 222 -1.55 13.18 -20.09
N VAL A 223 -1.56 12.08 -20.86
CA VAL A 223 -0.80 11.95 -22.12
C VAL A 223 -1.76 11.57 -23.23
N GLU A 224 -1.59 12.17 -24.41
CA GLU A 224 -2.18 11.61 -25.62
C GLU A 224 -1.35 10.41 -26.07
N ARG A 225 -1.88 9.19 -25.85
CA ARG A 225 -1.13 7.96 -26.08
C ARG A 225 -1.43 7.30 -27.42
N SER A 226 -0.37 7.01 -28.16
CA SER A 226 -0.31 6.00 -29.24
C SER A 226 0.02 4.61 -28.71
N ASP A 227 0.72 4.54 -27.58
CA ASP A 227 1.30 3.32 -27.00
C ASP A 227 0.61 2.93 -25.68
N PRO A 228 0.84 1.72 -25.16
CA PRO A 228 0.33 1.33 -23.85
C PRO A 228 0.78 2.31 -22.74
N PRO A 229 -0.03 2.49 -21.68
CA PRO A 229 0.41 3.23 -20.50
C PRO A 229 1.61 2.55 -19.85
N ALA A 230 2.32 3.30 -19.01
CA ALA A 230 3.43 2.78 -18.23
C ALA A 230 3.06 1.55 -17.40
N SER A 231 4.03 0.64 -17.24
CA SER A 231 3.87 -0.51 -16.33
C SER A 231 3.81 -0.05 -14.88
N LEU A 232 3.24 -0.91 -14.01
CA LEU A 232 3.10 -0.61 -12.58
C LEU A 232 4.46 -0.34 -11.93
N GLU A 233 5.53 -1.03 -12.35
CA GLU A 233 6.90 -0.82 -11.88
C GLU A 233 7.43 0.59 -12.13
N GLU A 234 7.01 1.20 -13.23
CA GLU A 234 7.39 2.56 -13.58
C GLU A 234 6.44 3.57 -12.96
N CYS A 235 5.34 3.13 -12.33
CA CYS A 235 4.35 4.00 -11.74
C CYS A 235 4.61 4.36 -10.29
N VAL A 236 5.53 3.68 -9.59
CA VAL A 236 5.83 3.94 -8.17
C VAL A 236 7.33 3.93 -7.95
N TRP A 237 7.85 5.00 -7.34
CA TRP A 237 9.28 5.09 -7.02
C TRP A 237 9.52 5.97 -5.80
N TYR A 238 10.73 5.84 -5.24
CA TYR A 238 11.20 6.62 -4.13
C TYR A 238 12.02 7.82 -4.62
N GLU A 239 11.83 8.97 -3.97
CA GLU A 239 12.68 10.16 -4.12
C GLU A 239 13.05 10.69 -2.73
N SER A 240 14.25 11.26 -2.62
CA SER A 240 14.65 12.02 -1.45
C SER A 240 15.34 13.30 -1.86
N PHE A 241 15.18 14.35 -1.07
CA PHE A 241 15.79 15.64 -1.36
C PHE A 241 16.00 16.43 -0.07
N VAL A 242 16.93 17.39 -0.11
CA VAL A 242 17.16 18.34 0.97
C VAL A 242 16.62 19.70 0.52
N PRO A 243 15.58 20.26 1.17
CA PRO A 243 15.10 21.60 0.86
C PRO A 243 16.22 22.63 0.97
N HIS A 244 16.18 23.67 0.14
CA HIS A 244 17.20 24.73 0.19
C HIS A 244 17.27 25.36 1.59
N GLY A 245 18.48 25.45 2.15
CA GLY A 245 18.72 25.95 3.50
C GLY A 245 18.41 24.96 4.64
N SER A 246 17.95 23.75 4.33
CA SER A 246 17.76 22.66 5.30
C SER A 246 19.00 21.78 5.39
N GLN A 247 19.17 21.10 6.53
CA GLN A 247 20.09 19.95 6.70
C GLN A 247 19.33 18.63 6.86
N VAL A 248 18.00 18.69 6.86
CA VAL A 248 17.12 17.53 7.05
C VAL A 248 16.59 17.07 5.70
N THR A 249 16.89 15.81 5.35
CA THR A 249 16.38 15.11 4.17
C THR A 249 14.88 14.85 4.30
N ARG A 250 14.17 14.98 3.19
CA ARG A 250 12.76 14.68 3.01
C ARG A 250 12.63 13.47 2.12
N HIS A 251 11.74 12.57 2.48
CA HIS A 251 11.55 11.29 1.82
C HIS A 251 10.12 11.20 1.30
N LEU A 252 9.99 10.86 0.02
CA LEU A 252 8.71 10.74 -0.67
C LEU A 252 8.65 9.41 -1.41
N VAL A 253 7.51 8.74 -1.31
CA VAL A 253 7.11 7.76 -2.31
C VAL A 253 6.22 8.48 -3.32
N ILE A 254 6.68 8.52 -4.56
CA ILE A 254 5.96 9.11 -5.68
C ILE A 254 5.20 8.00 -6.39
N PHE A 255 3.94 8.25 -6.69
CA PHE A 255 3.14 7.36 -7.55
C PHE A 255 2.45 8.16 -8.65
N ARG A 256 2.38 7.58 -9.85
CA ARG A 256 1.63 8.12 -10.97
C ARG A 256 0.48 7.20 -11.35
N VAL A 257 -0.64 7.82 -11.69
CA VAL A 257 -1.80 7.14 -12.28
C VAL A 257 -1.92 7.59 -13.73
N PRO A 258 -1.75 6.68 -14.70
CA PRO A 258 -1.99 6.99 -16.11
C PRO A 258 -3.48 7.34 -16.34
N GLY A 259 -3.77 8.60 -16.65
CA GLY A 259 -5.09 9.11 -17.07
C GLY A 259 -5.18 9.29 -18.59
N ASN A 260 -6.32 9.69 -19.15
CA ASN A 260 -6.57 9.67 -20.61
C ASN A 260 -6.29 8.28 -21.26
N LEU A 261 -6.71 7.23 -20.57
CA LEU A 261 -6.57 5.83 -21.01
C LEU A 261 -7.45 5.56 -22.22
N ARG A 262 -6.90 4.80 -23.16
CA ARG A 262 -7.60 4.28 -24.33
C ARG A 262 -7.81 2.78 -24.16
N SER A 263 -8.88 2.23 -24.76
CA SER A 263 -9.09 0.77 -24.71
C SER A 263 -7.98 0.06 -25.52
N PRO A 264 -7.53 -1.15 -25.13
CA PRO A 264 -6.52 -1.88 -25.89
C PRO A 264 -6.91 -2.07 -27.37
N SER A 265 -8.19 -2.28 -27.65
CA SER A 265 -8.73 -2.40 -29.01
C SER A 265 -8.56 -1.14 -29.88
N SER A 266 -8.40 0.03 -29.27
CA SER A 266 -8.21 1.30 -29.98
C SER A 266 -6.74 1.60 -30.31
N LEU A 267 -5.80 0.83 -29.74
CA LEU A 267 -4.37 0.92 -30.02
C LEU A 267 -3.95 0.10 -31.26
N SER A 268 -4.81 -0.82 -31.72
CA SER A 268 -4.56 -1.61 -32.92
C SER A 268 -4.84 -0.81 -34.21
N PRO A 269 -4.05 -1.00 -35.28
CA PRO A 269 -4.37 -0.45 -36.60
C PRO A 269 -5.76 -0.91 -37.04
N LYS A 270 -6.62 0.04 -37.47
CA LYS A 270 -7.94 -0.30 -38.01
C LYS A 270 -7.77 -1.12 -39.28
N THR A 271 -8.13 -2.40 -39.24
CA THR A 271 -8.19 -3.24 -40.44
C THR A 271 -9.36 -2.78 -41.30
N ASN A 272 -9.09 -2.30 -42.52
CA ASN A 272 -10.14 -1.99 -43.48
C ASN A 272 -10.90 -3.28 -43.80
N LYS A 273 -12.13 -3.42 -43.29
CA LYS A 273 -13.01 -4.52 -43.67
C LYS A 273 -13.30 -4.40 -45.18
N PRO A 274 -13.12 -5.46 -45.98
CA PRO A 274 -13.50 -5.42 -47.38
C PRO A 274 -15.00 -5.13 -47.48
N LYS A 275 -15.36 -4.11 -48.26
CA LYS A 275 -16.77 -3.80 -48.56
C LYS A 275 -17.41 -5.07 -49.11
N LYS A 276 -18.48 -5.54 -48.47
CA LYS A 276 -19.32 -6.62 -49.04
C LYS A 276 -19.74 -6.16 -50.44
N LYS A 277 -19.36 -6.93 -51.46
CA LYS A 277 -19.92 -6.77 -52.80
C LYS A 277 -21.42 -7.06 -52.67
N VAL A 278 -22.23 -6.07 -53.02
CA VAL A 278 -23.68 -6.19 -53.23
C VAL A 278 -23.90 -6.99 -54.51
#